data_AF-A0A2N9MXI0-F1
#
_entry.id   AF-A0A2N9MXI0-F1
#
_cell.length_a   1.000
_cell.length_b   1.000
_cell.length_c   1.000
_cell.angle_alpha   90.00
_cell.angle_beta   90.00
_cell.angle_gamma   90.00
#
_symmetry.space_group_name_H-M   'P 1'
#
loop_
_entity.id
_entity.type
_entity.pdbx_description
1 polymer ?
#
loop_
_entity_poly.entity_id
_entity_poly.type
_entity_poly.pdbx_seq_one_letter_code
_entity_poly.pdbx_strand_id
1 'polypeptide(L)'
;MKTLTLLALCVIFSSVLVSAQATPTDDDVAKLIAGVKLTLASQLDPALPPVTFEKWLRLQVGRDATIGWAVRTGDGHGLPWVEADVSDQGRPGIVIMISCGASEGAIATRPKFHSLELVRANEYAEWPRLRDLPVALRKARDGAK
;
A
#
# COMPACT_ATOMS: atom_id res chain seq x y z
N MET A 1 52.40 6.94 45.81
CA MET A 1 52.22 7.80 44.62
C MET A 1 51.94 6.91 43.42
N LYS A 2 50.71 7.02 42.88
CA LYS A 2 50.28 6.95 41.45
C LYS A 2 50.77 5.73 40.64
N THR A 3 49.93 4.85 40.08
CA THR A 3 48.77 5.07 39.18
C THR A 3 47.91 3.79 39.15
N LEU A 4 46.66 3.78 39.61
CA LEU A 4 45.41 4.08 38.89
C LEU A 4 45.25 3.43 37.50
N THR A 5 44.13 2.71 37.37
CA THR A 5 43.35 2.42 36.15
C THR A 5 43.92 1.41 35.15
N LEU A 6 43.51 0.14 35.30
CA LEU A 6 43.37 -0.79 34.18
C LEU A 6 41.92 -1.29 34.15
N LEU A 7 41.01 -0.40 33.78
CA LEU A 7 39.59 -0.68 33.58
C LEU A 7 39.21 -0.12 32.20
N ALA A 8 39.69 -0.80 31.16
CA ALA A 8 39.47 -0.39 29.77
C ALA A 8 39.34 -1.64 28.89
N LEU A 9 38.24 -2.40 29.08
CA LEU A 9 37.85 -3.42 28.11
C LEU A 9 36.33 -3.70 28.14
N CYS A 10 35.50 -2.66 28.23
CA CYS A 10 34.04 -2.79 28.17
C CYS A 10 33.36 -1.69 27.33
N VAL A 11 34.00 -1.23 26.26
CA VAL A 11 33.29 -0.48 25.21
C VAL A 11 33.39 -1.27 23.93
N ILE A 12 32.63 -2.37 23.93
CA ILE A 12 32.03 -2.95 22.74
C ILE A 12 31.33 -1.77 22.08
N PHE A 13 31.98 -1.16 21.07
CA PHE A 13 31.34 -0.18 20.21
C PHE A 13 30.28 -0.96 19.44
N SER A 14 29.10 -1.07 20.06
CA SER A 14 27.86 -1.46 19.42
C SER A 14 27.65 -0.48 18.29
N SER A 15 28.11 -0.84 17.10
CA SER A 15 27.70 -0.20 15.86
C SER A 15 26.20 -0.44 15.76
N VAL A 16 25.42 0.44 16.37
CA VAL A 16 23.99 0.55 16.12
C VAL A 16 23.92 0.95 14.65
N LEU A 17 23.82 -0.05 13.77
CA LEU A 17 23.31 0.12 12.42
C LEU A 17 21.85 0.56 12.61
N VAL A 18 21.66 1.85 12.86
CA VAL A 18 20.40 2.52 12.58
C VAL A 18 20.21 2.32 11.08
N SER A 19 19.43 1.31 10.71
CA SER A 19 18.90 1.19 9.37
C SER A 19 18.06 2.45 9.15
N ALA A 20 18.63 3.43 8.45
CA ALA A 20 17.89 4.57 7.97
C ALA A 20 16.92 4.02 6.91
N GLN A 21 15.72 3.66 7.32
CA GLN A 21 14.64 3.45 6.36
C GLN A 21 14.42 4.80 5.69
N ALA A 22 14.93 4.94 4.46
CA ALA A 22 14.77 6.15 3.69
C ALA A 22 13.28 6.35 3.44
N THR A 23 12.70 7.39 4.06
CA THR A 23 11.36 7.84 3.71
C THR A 23 11.34 8.16 2.21
N PRO A 24 10.37 7.63 1.44
CA PRO A 24 10.30 7.89 0.01
C PRO A 24 10.15 9.39 -0.24
N THR A 25 10.82 9.89 -1.28
CA THR A 25 10.65 11.29 -1.71
C THR A 25 9.30 11.47 -2.39
N ASP A 26 8.81 12.71 -2.50
CA ASP A 26 7.56 13.01 -3.23
C ASP A 26 7.59 12.50 -4.68
N ASP A 27 8.76 12.55 -5.32
CA ASP A 27 8.98 12.01 -6.66
C ASP A 27 8.84 10.48 -6.71
N ASP A 28 9.34 9.78 -5.68
CA ASP A 28 9.20 8.32 -5.57
C ASP A 28 7.75 7.93 -5.32
N VAL A 29 7.05 8.68 -4.45
CA VAL A 29 5.61 8.51 -4.21
C VAL A 29 4.82 8.69 -5.50
N ALA A 30 5.08 9.76 -6.26
CA ALA A 30 4.40 10.03 -7.52
C ALA A 30 4.67 8.91 -8.56
N LYS A 31 5.91 8.43 -8.67
CA LYS A 31 6.26 7.32 -9.57
C LYS A 31 5.56 6.02 -9.20
N LEU A 32 5.49 5.68 -7.91
CA LEU A 32 4.82 4.46 -7.44
C LEU A 32 3.32 4.52 -7.75
N ILE A 33 2.67 5.64 -7.43
CA ILE A 33 1.24 5.83 -7.74
C ILE A 33 1.01 5.77 -9.25
N ALA A 34 1.83 6.45 -10.06
CA ALA A 34 1.70 6.41 -11.51
C ALA A 34 1.89 4.98 -12.06
N GLY A 35 2.85 4.23 -11.54
CA GLY A 35 3.08 2.84 -11.91
C GLY A 35 1.87 1.95 -11.63
N VAL A 36 1.23 2.13 -10.46
CA VAL A 36 0.01 1.40 -10.12
C VAL A 36 -1.16 1.79 -11.01
N LYS A 37 -1.39 3.09 -11.22
CA LYS A 37 -2.47 3.58 -12.09
C LYS A 37 -2.37 3.01 -13.51
N LEU A 38 -1.15 2.90 -14.05
CA LEU A 38 -0.87 2.41 -15.40
C LEU A 38 -0.80 0.88 -15.51
N THR A 39 -0.66 0.15 -14.41
CA THR A 39 -0.67 -1.32 -14.41
C THR A 39 -1.99 -1.84 -15.00
N LEU A 40 -1.95 -2.89 -15.83
CA LEU A 40 -3.19 -3.46 -16.35
C LEU A 40 -3.96 -4.16 -15.22
N ALA A 41 -5.28 -3.99 -15.17
CA ALA A 41 -6.12 -4.68 -14.19
C ALA A 41 -5.94 -6.21 -14.29
N SER A 42 -5.75 -6.74 -15.50
CA SER A 42 -5.44 -8.16 -15.75
C SER A 42 -4.09 -8.63 -15.16
N GLN A 43 -3.15 -7.73 -14.89
CA GLN A 43 -1.89 -8.05 -14.21
C GLN A 43 -2.07 -8.12 -12.69
N LEU A 44 -3.08 -7.43 -12.14
CA LEU A 44 -3.44 -7.46 -10.73
C LEU A 44 -4.40 -8.62 -10.41
N ASP A 45 -5.30 -8.95 -11.32
CA ASP A 45 -6.17 -10.13 -11.27
C ASP A 45 -6.45 -10.64 -12.70
N PRO A 46 -6.02 -11.87 -13.06
CA PRO A 46 -6.09 -12.38 -14.43
C PRO A 46 -7.48 -12.45 -15.09
N ALA A 47 -8.59 -12.40 -14.34
CA ALA A 47 -9.93 -12.37 -14.96
C ALA A 47 -10.44 -10.97 -15.27
N LEU A 48 -9.67 -9.93 -14.93
CA LEU A 48 -10.03 -8.56 -15.25
C LEU A 48 -9.63 -8.21 -16.70
N PRO A 49 -10.28 -7.21 -17.31
CA PRO A 49 -9.95 -6.78 -18.65
C PRO A 49 -8.53 -6.18 -18.73
N PRO A 50 -7.88 -6.23 -19.91
CA PRO A 50 -6.55 -5.65 -20.13
C PRO A 50 -6.62 -4.13 -20.36
N VAL A 51 -7.18 -3.40 -19.39
CA VAL A 51 -7.18 -1.93 -19.34
C VAL A 51 -6.40 -1.47 -18.11
N THR A 52 -5.97 -0.21 -18.08
CA THR A 52 -5.26 0.34 -16.92
C THR A 52 -6.11 0.24 -15.65
N PHE A 53 -5.44 0.03 -14.51
CA PHE A 53 -6.10 -0.16 -13.22
C PHE A 53 -6.94 1.06 -12.84
N GLU A 54 -6.42 2.27 -13.03
CA GLU A 54 -7.18 3.50 -12.75
C GLU A 54 -8.46 3.58 -13.61
N LYS A 55 -8.38 3.24 -14.90
CA LYS A 55 -9.54 3.25 -15.79
C LYS A 55 -10.56 2.19 -15.37
N TRP A 56 -10.11 0.97 -15.07
CA TRP A 56 -10.99 -0.09 -14.59
C TRP A 56 -11.67 0.30 -13.28
N LEU A 57 -10.90 0.82 -12.31
CA LEU A 57 -11.40 1.21 -11.00
C LEU A 57 -12.47 2.30 -11.12
N ARG A 58 -12.21 3.36 -11.92
CA ARG A 58 -13.18 4.43 -12.23
C ARG A 58 -14.48 3.90 -12.82
N LEU A 59 -14.43 2.86 -13.65
CA LEU A 59 -15.63 2.23 -14.20
C LEU A 59 -16.44 1.47 -13.13
N GLN A 60 -15.78 0.87 -12.14
CA GLN A 60 -16.47 0.15 -11.05
C GLN A 60 -17.13 1.11 -10.05
N VAL A 61 -16.42 2.17 -9.66
CA VAL A 61 -16.85 3.07 -8.58
C VAL A 61 -17.80 4.17 -9.07
N GLY A 62 -17.86 4.42 -10.38
CA GLY A 62 -18.67 5.47 -10.97
C GLY A 62 -17.99 6.83 -11.00
N ARG A 63 -18.62 7.79 -11.69
CA ARG A 63 -18.04 9.14 -11.91
C ARG A 63 -18.02 10.01 -10.65
N ASP A 64 -18.93 9.76 -9.72
CA ASP A 64 -19.12 10.58 -8.53
C ASP A 64 -18.28 10.14 -7.33
N ALA A 65 -17.61 8.98 -7.44
CA ALA A 65 -16.73 8.49 -6.40
C ALA A 65 -15.37 9.18 -6.42
N THR A 66 -14.82 9.43 -5.23
CA THR A 66 -13.45 9.92 -5.04
C THR A 66 -12.52 8.73 -4.87
N ILE A 67 -11.36 8.80 -5.52
CA ILE A 67 -10.28 7.81 -5.36
C ILE A 67 -9.06 8.57 -4.82
N GLY A 68 -8.79 8.41 -3.54
CA GLY A 68 -7.56 8.83 -2.88
C GLY A 68 -6.43 7.85 -3.19
N TRP A 69 -5.20 8.35 -3.25
CA TRP A 69 -4.01 7.54 -3.48
C TRP A 69 -2.96 7.90 -2.44
N ALA A 70 -2.41 6.89 -1.77
CA ALA A 70 -1.34 7.07 -0.80
C ALA A 70 -0.28 5.99 -1.00
N VAL A 71 0.97 6.32 -0.68
CA VAL A 71 2.04 5.34 -0.51
C VAL A 71 2.25 5.15 0.98
N ARG A 72 2.33 3.90 1.43
CA ARG A 72 2.75 3.58 2.79
C ARG A 72 4.05 2.82 2.80
N THR A 73 4.80 3.07 3.85
CA THR A 73 6.06 2.41 4.20
C THR A 73 6.02 2.22 5.71
N GLY A 74 5.83 0.99 6.23
CA GLY A 74 5.74 0.85 7.70
C GLY A 74 5.50 -0.53 8.31
N ASP A 75 4.77 -1.44 7.69
CA ASP A 75 4.13 -2.52 8.48
C ASP A 75 4.85 -3.87 8.38
N GLY A 76 6.18 -3.87 8.32
CA GLY A 76 6.98 -5.10 8.29
C GLY A 76 7.01 -5.83 6.94
N HIS A 77 6.39 -5.29 5.90
CA HIS A 77 6.40 -5.90 4.56
C HIS A 77 7.65 -5.57 3.71
N GLY A 78 8.57 -4.75 4.23
CA GLY A 78 9.88 -4.46 3.62
C GLY A 78 9.87 -3.72 2.27
N LEU A 79 8.69 -3.45 1.71
CA LEU A 79 8.46 -2.78 0.42
C LEU A 79 7.35 -1.74 0.55
N PRO A 80 7.38 -0.64 -0.21
CA PRO A 80 6.28 0.30 -0.25
C PRO A 80 5.02 -0.34 -0.87
N TRP A 81 3.84 0.09 -0.44
CA TRP A 81 2.59 -0.22 -1.13
C TRP A 81 1.80 1.04 -1.43
N VAL A 82 0.98 0.95 -2.47
CA VAL A 82 0.03 1.98 -2.84
C VAL A 82 -1.35 1.55 -2.36
N GLU A 83 -2.02 2.45 -1.64
CA GLU A 83 -3.43 2.36 -1.27
C GLU A 83 -4.25 3.17 -2.26
N ALA A 84 -5.32 2.57 -2.77
CA ALA A 84 -6.39 3.29 -3.44
C ALA A 84 -7.61 3.32 -2.52
N ASP A 85 -7.89 4.48 -1.94
CA ASP A 85 -9.00 4.72 -1.04
C ASP A 85 -10.21 5.20 -1.84
N VAL A 86 -11.23 4.37 -1.96
CA VAL A 86 -12.46 4.68 -2.69
C VAL A 86 -13.53 5.14 -1.71
N SER A 87 -14.01 6.37 -1.89
CA SER A 87 -15.16 6.91 -1.17
C SER A 87 -16.25 7.29 -2.17
N ASP A 88 -17.43 6.70 -2.04
CA ASP A 88 -18.60 7.01 -2.89
C ASP A 88 -19.61 7.87 -2.12
N GLN A 89 -19.87 9.11 -2.55
CA GLN A 89 -20.88 9.99 -1.94
C GLN A 89 -20.76 10.17 -0.40
N GLY A 90 -19.53 10.20 0.15
CA GLY A 90 -19.30 10.31 1.59
C GLY A 90 -19.57 9.03 2.39
N ARG A 91 -19.73 7.88 1.72
CA ARG A 91 -19.93 6.56 2.33
C ARG A 91 -18.59 5.93 2.75
N PRO A 92 -18.61 4.90 3.64
CA PRO A 92 -17.39 4.27 4.14
C PRO A 92 -16.47 3.75 3.03
N GLY A 93 -15.17 3.89 3.27
CA GLY A 93 -14.13 3.67 2.28
C GLY A 93 -13.86 2.20 1.97
N ILE A 94 -13.66 1.90 0.70
CA ILE A 94 -13.01 0.68 0.25
C ILE A 94 -11.52 0.98 0.07
N VAL A 95 -10.65 0.19 0.68
CA VAL A 95 -9.19 0.31 0.54
C VAL A 95 -8.70 -0.82 -0.35
N ILE A 96 -7.95 -0.48 -1.39
CA ILE A 96 -7.29 -1.46 -2.26
C ILE A 96 -5.79 -1.33 -2.04
N MET A 97 -5.16 -2.39 -1.52
CA MET A 97 -3.73 -2.41 -1.25
C MET A 97 -2.98 -3.08 -2.40
N ILE A 98 -2.00 -2.37 -2.95
CA ILE A 98 -1.18 -2.84 -4.08
C ILE A 98 0.28 -2.73 -3.69
N SER A 99 0.90 -3.88 -3.44
CA SER A 99 2.34 -3.97 -3.17
C SER A 99 3.14 -3.52 -4.39
N CYS A 100 4.11 -2.64 -4.15
CA CYS A 100 4.99 -2.09 -5.18
C CYS A 100 6.43 -2.40 -4.81
N GLY A 101 7.17 -3.11 -5.67
CA GLY A 101 8.55 -3.41 -5.36
C GLY A 101 9.47 -2.22 -5.55
N ALA A 102 10.15 -1.81 -4.48
CA ALA A 102 11.59 -1.57 -4.48
C ALA A 102 12.09 -1.56 -3.02
N SER A 103 13.08 -2.40 -2.73
CA SER A 103 14.02 -2.20 -1.62
C SER A 103 15.41 -2.44 -2.19
N GLU A 104 16.35 -1.62 -1.75
CA GLU A 104 17.73 -1.43 -2.25
C GLU A 104 18.25 -2.51 -3.22
N GLY A 105 18.41 -2.14 -4.50
CA GLY A 105 19.38 -2.79 -5.39
C GLY A 105 18.91 -3.88 -6.37
N ALA A 106 17.67 -4.38 -6.35
CA ALA A 106 17.27 -5.39 -7.34
C ALA A 106 15.77 -5.44 -7.68
N ILE A 107 15.49 -5.32 -8.99
CA ILE A 107 14.24 -5.62 -9.71
C ILE A 107 13.01 -4.88 -9.19
N ALA A 108 12.53 -3.89 -9.95
CA ALA A 108 11.18 -3.35 -9.82
C ALA A 108 10.17 -4.50 -9.97
N THR A 109 9.75 -5.12 -8.86
CA THR A 109 8.72 -6.15 -8.93
C THR A 109 7.43 -5.44 -9.30
N ARG A 110 6.85 -5.87 -10.42
CA ARG A 110 5.58 -5.37 -10.95
C ARG A 110 4.54 -5.27 -9.84
N PRO A 111 3.68 -4.24 -9.83
CA PRO A 111 2.63 -4.10 -8.84
C PRO A 111 1.80 -5.38 -8.71
N LYS A 112 1.52 -5.79 -7.47
CA LYS A 112 0.70 -6.96 -7.17
C LYS A 112 -0.42 -6.56 -6.21
N PHE A 113 -1.62 -7.00 -6.54
CA PHE A 113 -2.76 -6.92 -5.63
C PHE A 113 -2.42 -7.66 -4.32
N HIS A 114 -2.70 -7.01 -3.20
CA HIS A 114 -2.52 -7.59 -1.87
C HIS A 114 -3.89 -7.89 -1.25
N SER A 115 -4.69 -6.85 -1.02
CA SER A 115 -6.00 -6.96 -0.39
C SER A 115 -7.00 -5.94 -0.94
N LEU A 116 -8.27 -6.26 -0.73
CA LEU A 116 -9.43 -5.40 -0.98
C LEU A 116 -10.24 -5.39 0.31
N GLU A 117 -10.37 -4.24 0.95
CA GLU A 117 -10.89 -4.12 2.31
C GLU A 117 -12.01 -3.10 2.39
N LEU A 118 -13.03 -3.42 3.19
CA LEU A 118 -14.00 -2.48 3.70
C LEU A 118 -13.61 -2.16 5.14
N VAL A 119 -13.28 -0.90 5.40
CA VAL A 119 -12.85 -0.45 6.73
C VAL A 119 -13.81 0.62 7.24
N ARG A 120 -14.53 0.32 8.33
CA ARG A 120 -15.36 1.28 9.05
C ARG A 120 -15.41 0.97 10.55
N ALA A 121 -15.86 1.94 11.35
CA ALA A 121 -15.77 1.91 12.81
C ALA A 121 -16.18 0.59 13.48
N ASN A 122 -17.21 -0.11 12.95
CA ASN A 122 -17.72 -1.36 13.51
C ASN A 122 -17.76 -2.53 12.51
N GLU A 123 -17.13 -2.40 11.34
CA GLU A 123 -17.10 -3.50 10.37
C GLU A 123 -15.77 -3.52 9.63
N TYR A 124 -15.20 -4.72 9.56
CA TYR A 124 -14.10 -5.08 8.70
C TYR A 124 -14.55 -6.23 7.80
N ALA A 125 -14.27 -6.12 6.50
CA ALA A 125 -14.42 -7.23 5.58
C ALA A 125 -13.32 -7.16 4.54
N GLU A 126 -12.71 -8.31 4.24
CA GLU A 126 -11.67 -8.44 3.25
C GLU A 126 -12.12 -9.40 2.15
N TRP A 127 -11.73 -9.09 0.91
CA TRP A 127 -11.92 -9.96 -0.25
C TRP A 127 -10.57 -10.37 -0.83
N PRO A 128 -10.37 -11.67 -1.10
CA PRO A 128 -9.08 -12.20 -1.56
C PRO A 128 -8.78 -11.90 -3.03
N ARG A 129 -9.73 -11.30 -3.78
CA ARG A 129 -9.58 -11.03 -5.21
C ARG A 129 -10.07 -9.65 -5.57
N LEU A 130 -9.32 -8.96 -6.42
CA LEU A 130 -9.68 -7.63 -6.90
C LEU A 130 -11.00 -7.64 -7.69
N ARG A 131 -11.31 -8.73 -8.41
CA ARG A 131 -12.59 -8.87 -9.13
C ARG A 131 -13.84 -8.82 -8.24
N ASP A 132 -13.69 -8.98 -6.93
CA ASP A 132 -14.81 -8.93 -5.98
C ASP A 132 -15.18 -7.48 -5.59
N LEU A 133 -14.48 -6.47 -6.12
CA LEU A 133 -14.78 -5.05 -5.89
C LEU A 133 -16.27 -4.68 -6.08
N PRO A 134 -16.99 -5.15 -7.11
CA PRO A 134 -18.42 -4.85 -7.22
C PRO A 134 -19.26 -5.38 -6.05
N VAL A 135 -18.86 -6.50 -5.45
CA VAL A 135 -19.50 -7.06 -4.25
C VAL A 135 -19.18 -6.18 -3.04
N ALA A 136 -17.92 -5.81 -2.87
CA ALA A 136 -17.46 -4.94 -1.79
C ALA A 136 -18.18 -3.58 -1.80
N LEU A 137 -18.30 -2.96 -2.98
CA LEU A 137 -19.03 -1.70 -3.17
C LEU A 137 -20.51 -1.82 -2.82
N ARG A 138 -21.19 -2.92 -3.19
CA ARG A 138 -22.58 -3.15 -2.76
C ARG A 138 -22.69 -3.26 -1.25
N LYS A 139 -21.82 -4.05 -0.63
CA LYS A 139 -21.79 -4.22 0.83
C LYS A 139 -21.54 -2.90 1.57
N ALA A 140 -20.62 -2.08 1.07
CA ALA A 140 -20.34 -0.75 1.61
C ALA A 140 -21.57 0.18 1.55
N ARG A 141 -22.38 0.08 0.48
CA ARG A 141 -23.62 0.86 0.33
C ARG A 141 -24.74 0.36 1.23
N ASP A 142 -24.86 -0.95 1.43
CA ASP A 142 -25.95 -1.57 2.20
C ASP A 142 -25.81 -1.37 3.72
N GLY A 143 -24.57 -1.39 4.23
CA GLY A 143 -24.29 -1.21 5.66
C GLY A 143 -24.25 0.25 6.14
N ALA A 144 -24.56 1.22 5.27
CA ALA A 144 -24.67 2.63 5.59
C ALA A 144 -26.11 3.07 5.99
N LYS A 145 -26.98 2.10 6.32
CA LYS A 145 -28.34 2.33 6.81
C LYS A 145 -28.38 2.63 8.30
#